data_AF-A0A1H6LNZ3-F1
#
_entry.id   AF-A0A1H6LNZ3-F1
#
_cell.length_a   1.000
_cell.length_b   1.000
_cell.length_c   1.000
_cell.angle_alpha   90.00
_cell.angle_beta   90.00
_cell.angle_gamma   90.00
#
_symmetry.space_group_name_H-M   'P 1'
#
loop_
_entity.id
_entity.type
_entity.pdbx_description
1 polymer ?
#
loop_
_entity_poly.entity_id
_entity_poly.type
_entity_poly.pdbx_seq_one_letter_code
_entity_poly.pdbx_strand_id
1 'polypeptide(L)'
;MPLEDDQQDIIKKALANRGLSLADLPENPQALDAYLRQQLGISPEAWRRIPAYEPAAALPPGLDRHEAPYPYGTVNIWTIDTPQGLIVVDTGCTPADLRAAIGNRTVLAILITHEHGDHIGGLASGWQQSPVYGIGSAEPPASLGGWDLRTVSLAGHTPRARGYILQQGNDTLLFTGDALFAGSIGKTPGGETPAALDRIRTALAALPENAVICPGHGPATTTGQELKNNPFLA
;
A
#
# COMPACT_ATOMS: atom_id res chain seq x y z
N MET A 1 1.75 -14.16 8.07
CA MET A 1 2.28 -13.91 6.71
C MET A 1 3.44 -12.95 6.83
N PRO A 2 4.47 -13.07 6.00
CA PRO A 2 5.62 -12.18 6.08
C PRO A 2 5.20 -10.74 5.77
N LEU A 3 5.86 -9.79 6.45
CA LEU A 3 5.84 -8.38 6.03
C LEU A 3 6.54 -8.25 4.67
N GLU A 4 6.25 -7.16 3.96
CA GLU A 4 6.98 -6.83 2.73
C GLU A 4 8.45 -6.49 3.03
N ASP A 5 8.70 -5.75 4.11
CA ASP A 5 10.04 -5.32 4.49
C ASP A 5 10.41 -5.78 5.90
N ASP A 6 11.65 -6.25 6.03
CA ASP A 6 12.27 -6.45 7.34
C ASP A 6 12.98 -5.19 7.85
N GLN A 7 13.63 -5.30 9.02
CA GLN A 7 14.39 -4.19 9.59
C GLN A 7 15.52 -3.67 8.70
N GLN A 8 16.20 -4.56 7.96
CA GLN A 8 17.30 -4.17 7.08
C GLN A 8 16.76 -3.42 5.87
N ASP A 9 15.64 -3.87 5.29
CA ASP A 9 15.01 -3.20 4.16
C ASP A 9 14.52 -1.81 4.54
N ILE A 10 13.87 -1.66 5.69
CA ILE A 10 13.44 -0.36 6.24
C ILE A 10 14.63 0.58 6.42
N ILE A 11 15.74 0.11 7.02
CA ILE A 11 16.92 0.94 7.22
C ILE A 11 17.56 1.32 5.87
N LYS A 12 17.66 0.38 4.92
CA LYS A 12 18.22 0.66 3.59
C LYS A 12 17.38 1.70 2.86
N LYS A 13 16.05 1.64 2.96
CA LYS A 13 15.14 2.66 2.41
C LYS A 13 15.41 4.03 3.05
N ALA A 14 15.46 4.09 4.38
CA ALA A 14 15.69 5.34 5.10
C ALA A 14 17.06 5.98 4.78
N LEU A 15 18.11 5.16 4.63
CA LEU A 15 19.46 5.60 4.25
C LEU A 15 19.53 6.07 2.79
N ALA A 16 18.95 5.31 1.85
CA ALA A 16 18.97 5.63 0.43
C ALA A 16 18.35 7.01 0.13
N ASN A 17 17.32 7.39 0.90
CA ASN A 17 16.68 8.71 0.80
C ASN A 17 17.62 9.88 1.13
N ARG A 18 18.77 9.60 1.75
CA ARG A 18 19.78 10.57 2.19
C ARG A 18 21.12 10.39 1.46
N GLY A 19 21.22 9.45 0.52
CA GLY A 19 22.49 9.08 -0.10
C GLY A 19 23.48 8.41 0.86
N LEU A 20 22.97 7.79 1.92
CA LEU A 20 23.76 7.10 2.95
C LEU A 20 23.75 5.58 2.75
N SER A 21 24.63 4.89 3.46
CA SER A 21 24.82 3.44 3.42
C SER A 21 24.80 2.83 4.81
N LEU A 22 24.75 1.50 4.89
CA LEU A 22 24.82 0.79 6.17
C LEU A 22 26.12 1.07 6.96
N ALA A 23 27.20 1.41 6.26
CA ALA A 23 28.49 1.73 6.88
C ALA A 23 28.46 3.07 7.64
N ASP A 24 27.45 3.92 7.39
CA ASP A 24 27.28 5.21 8.07
C ASP A 24 26.54 5.09 9.41
N LEU A 25 26.04 3.89 9.75
CA LEU A 25 25.30 3.66 10.99
C LEU A 25 26.24 3.57 12.20
N PRO A 26 25.92 4.26 13.32
CA PRO A 26 26.67 4.09 14.56
C PRO A 26 26.54 2.68 15.13
N GLU A 27 27.64 2.10 15.60
CA GLU A 27 27.63 0.80 16.29
C GLU A 27 27.07 0.89 17.72
N ASN A 28 27.20 2.06 18.37
CA ASN A 28 26.70 2.29 19.72
C ASN A 28 25.16 2.43 19.73
N PRO A 29 24.42 1.69 20.57
CA PRO A 29 22.94 1.72 20.55
C PRO A 29 22.31 3.09 20.83
N GLN A 30 22.89 3.91 21.70
CA GLN A 30 22.36 5.24 22.03
C GLN A 30 22.62 6.22 20.88
N ALA A 31 23.81 6.15 20.28
CA ALA A 31 24.15 6.92 19.09
C ALA A 31 23.27 6.50 17.91
N LEU A 32 22.97 5.20 17.76
CA LEU A 32 22.07 4.69 16.72
C LEU A 32 20.66 5.25 16.88
N ASP A 33 20.09 5.27 18.09
CA ASP A 33 18.76 5.82 18.33
C ASP A 33 18.65 7.30 17.99
N ALA A 34 19.65 8.08 18.38
CA ALA A 34 19.73 9.48 18.00
C ALA A 34 19.84 9.63 16.47
N TYR A 35 20.65 8.80 15.82
CA TYR A 35 20.87 8.81 14.38
C TYR A 35 19.61 8.48 13.59
N LEU A 36 18.91 7.40 13.95
CA LEU A 36 17.65 6.99 13.33
C LEU A 36 16.60 8.11 13.39
N ARG A 37 16.43 8.75 14.56
CA ARG A 37 15.46 9.85 14.71
C ARG A 37 15.89 11.10 13.95
N GLN A 38 17.12 11.55 14.14
CA GLN A 38 17.55 12.88 13.71
C GLN A 38 17.99 12.92 12.25
N GLN A 39 18.68 11.87 11.78
CA GLN A 39 19.24 11.82 10.43
C GLN A 39 18.29 11.12 9.45
N LEU A 40 17.70 10.01 9.89
CA LEU A 40 16.86 9.19 9.01
C LEU A 40 15.36 9.49 9.14
N GLY A 41 14.93 10.14 10.23
CA GLY A 41 13.54 10.50 10.45
C GLY A 41 12.64 9.28 10.69
N ILE A 42 13.19 8.21 11.28
CA ILE A 42 12.43 7.01 11.64
C ILE A 42 12.45 6.76 13.15
N SER A 43 11.36 6.20 13.68
CA SER A 43 11.20 5.83 15.09
C SER A 43 12.02 4.58 15.44
N PRO A 44 13.04 4.68 16.34
CA PRO A 44 13.82 3.52 16.78
C PRO A 44 12.97 2.48 17.51
N GLU A 45 11.99 2.93 18.28
CA GLU A 45 11.07 2.05 19.00
C GLU A 45 10.23 1.23 18.04
N ALA A 46 9.64 1.87 17.02
CA ALA A 46 8.85 1.17 16.03
C ALA A 46 9.73 0.26 15.16
N TRP A 47 10.91 0.75 14.75
CA TRP A 47 11.88 -0.05 13.98
C TRP A 47 12.30 -1.32 14.72
N ARG A 48 12.54 -1.25 16.03
CA ARG A 48 12.85 -2.44 16.86
C ARG A 48 11.71 -3.43 17.03
N ARG A 49 10.45 -3.01 16.84
CA ARG A 49 9.28 -3.91 16.94
C ARG A 49 9.06 -4.74 15.68
N ILE A 50 9.57 -4.29 14.52
CA ILE A 50 9.35 -4.94 13.22
C ILE A 50 9.54 -6.47 13.22
N PRO A 51 10.60 -7.05 13.84
CA PRO A 51 10.78 -8.51 13.85
C PRO A 51 9.66 -9.29 14.54
N ALA A 52 8.89 -8.63 15.41
CA ALA A 52 7.75 -9.20 16.14
C ALA A 52 6.42 -8.55 15.74
N TYR A 53 6.40 -7.71 14.68
CA TYR A 53 5.21 -7.01 14.25
C TYR A 53 4.34 -7.93 13.39
N GLU A 54 3.21 -8.32 13.96
CA GLU A 54 2.17 -9.10 13.28
C GLU A 54 0.92 -8.22 13.10
N PRO A 55 0.77 -7.54 11.96
CA PRO A 55 -0.42 -6.74 11.69
C PRO A 55 -1.65 -7.65 11.61
N ALA A 56 -2.73 -7.21 12.23
CA ALA A 56 -3.97 -7.95 12.33
C ALA A 56 -5.14 -7.02 12.05
N ALA A 57 -5.42 -6.78 10.77
CA ALA A 57 -6.62 -6.08 10.34
C ALA A 57 -7.76 -7.08 10.14
N ALA A 58 -8.93 -6.79 10.72
CA ALA A 58 -10.14 -7.53 10.42
C ALA A 58 -10.70 -7.01 9.08
N LEU A 59 -10.67 -7.85 8.04
CA LEU A 59 -11.25 -7.48 6.75
C LEU A 59 -12.79 -7.54 6.83
N PRO A 60 -13.51 -6.50 6.37
CA PRO A 60 -14.97 -6.54 6.35
C PRO A 60 -15.47 -7.59 5.34
N PRO A 61 -16.71 -8.10 5.52
CA PRO A 61 -17.30 -9.06 4.59
C PRO A 61 -17.26 -8.58 3.14
N GLY A 62 -16.85 -9.46 2.23
CA GLY A 62 -16.76 -9.16 0.80
C GLY A 62 -15.43 -8.50 0.38
N LEU A 63 -14.56 -8.09 1.30
CA LEU A 63 -13.18 -7.72 0.98
C LEU A 63 -12.27 -8.96 1.04
N ASP A 64 -11.73 -9.36 -0.11
CA ASP A 64 -10.74 -10.43 -0.21
C ASP A 64 -9.39 -9.90 -0.67
N ARG A 65 -8.34 -10.54 -0.16
CA ARG A 65 -6.95 -10.35 -0.60
C ARG A 65 -6.49 -11.61 -1.33
N HIS A 66 -6.00 -11.45 -2.56
CA HIS A 66 -5.42 -12.52 -3.37
C HIS A 66 -3.93 -12.24 -3.56
N GLU A 67 -3.08 -13.22 -3.29
CA GLU A 67 -1.63 -13.08 -3.47
C GLU A 67 -1.23 -13.70 -4.82
N ALA A 68 -0.59 -12.90 -5.66
CA ALA A 68 0.00 -13.34 -6.93
C ALA A 68 1.53 -13.43 -6.81
N PRO A 69 2.17 -14.44 -7.43
CA PRO A 69 3.64 -14.55 -7.41
C PRO A 69 4.33 -13.33 -8.04
N TYR A 70 5.38 -12.85 -7.37
CA TYR A 70 6.26 -11.78 -7.83
C TYR A 70 7.74 -12.21 -7.64
N PRO A 71 8.71 -11.82 -8.49
CA PRO A 71 10.07 -12.35 -8.44
C PRO A 71 10.78 -12.29 -7.07
N TYR A 72 10.38 -11.36 -6.20
CA TYR A 72 10.95 -11.18 -4.88
C TYR A 72 9.93 -11.33 -3.74
N GLY A 73 8.76 -11.92 -4.01
CA GLY A 73 7.71 -12.09 -3.01
C GLY A 73 6.34 -12.32 -3.65
N THR A 74 5.36 -11.55 -3.20
CA THR A 74 3.99 -11.60 -3.70
C THR A 74 3.43 -10.19 -3.82
N VAL A 75 2.61 -9.97 -4.85
CA VAL A 75 1.79 -8.76 -4.99
C VAL A 75 0.33 -9.08 -4.68
N ASN A 76 -0.37 -8.16 -4.05
CA ASN A 76 -1.76 -8.28 -3.70
C ASN A 76 -2.64 -7.80 -4.85
N ILE A 77 -3.68 -8.58 -5.14
CA ILE A 77 -4.87 -8.16 -5.85
C ILE A 77 -5.99 -8.10 -4.83
N TRP A 78 -6.66 -6.96 -4.72
CA TRP A 78 -7.79 -6.82 -3.82
C TRP A 78 -9.10 -6.92 -4.58
N THR A 79 -10.09 -7.61 -4.01
CA THR A 79 -11.43 -7.68 -4.58
C THR A 79 -12.48 -7.32 -3.55
N ILE A 80 -13.49 -6.56 -3.97
CA ILE A 80 -14.64 -6.18 -3.14
C ILE A 80 -15.91 -6.68 -3.82
N ASP A 81 -16.56 -7.65 -3.20
CA ASP A 81 -17.87 -8.13 -3.63
C ASP A 81 -18.94 -7.07 -3.31
N THR A 82 -19.71 -6.70 -4.33
CA THR A 82 -20.83 -5.76 -4.19
C THR A 82 -22.08 -6.34 -4.84
N PRO A 83 -23.28 -5.84 -4.50
CA PRO A 83 -24.52 -6.25 -5.18
C PRO A 83 -24.52 -6.00 -6.70
N GLN A 84 -23.61 -5.15 -7.20
CA GLN A 84 -23.54 -4.71 -8.60
C GLN A 84 -22.42 -5.42 -9.38
N GLY A 85 -21.58 -6.21 -8.70
CA GLY A 85 -20.41 -6.87 -9.27
C GLY A 85 -19.14 -6.65 -8.45
N LEU A 86 -18.01 -7.14 -8.97
CA LEU A 86 -16.73 -7.15 -8.28
C LEU A 86 -15.94 -5.87 -8.58
N ILE A 87 -15.55 -5.13 -7.55
CA ILE A 87 -14.50 -4.09 -7.70
C ILE A 87 -13.15 -4.78 -7.51
N VAL A 88 -12.21 -4.50 -8.40
CA VAL A 88 -10.84 -5.04 -8.32
C VAL A 88 -9.88 -3.87 -8.13
N VAL A 89 -8.90 -4.01 -7.24
CA VAL A 89 -7.80 -3.05 -7.08
C VAL A 89 -6.47 -3.73 -7.37
N ASP A 90 -5.75 -3.19 -8.35
CA ASP A 90 -4.59 -3.78 -9.01
C ASP A 90 -4.86 -5.18 -9.59
N THR A 91 -3.93 -5.71 -10.39
CA THR A 91 -4.23 -6.85 -11.28
C THR A 91 -3.18 -7.95 -11.30
N GLY A 92 -2.13 -7.82 -10.49
CA GLY A 92 -1.02 -8.75 -10.46
C GLY A 92 -0.12 -8.64 -11.69
N CYS A 93 0.82 -9.58 -11.79
CA CYS A 93 1.88 -9.60 -12.79
C CYS A 93 1.41 -10.05 -14.19
N THR A 94 0.34 -10.85 -14.26
CA THR A 94 -0.10 -11.50 -15.49
C THR A 94 -1.62 -11.57 -15.60
N PRO A 95 -2.18 -11.71 -16.82
CA PRO A 95 -3.60 -11.95 -16.99
C PRO A 95 -4.11 -13.22 -16.29
N ALA A 96 -3.24 -14.18 -15.98
CA ALA A 96 -3.62 -15.38 -15.25
C ALA A 96 -3.88 -15.07 -13.76
N ASP A 97 -3.09 -14.16 -13.17
CA ASP A 97 -3.26 -13.74 -11.78
C ASP A 97 -4.60 -13.04 -11.59
N LEU A 98 -4.92 -12.07 -12.47
CA LEU A 98 -6.22 -11.40 -12.46
C LEU A 98 -7.38 -12.40 -12.63
N ARG A 99 -7.27 -13.34 -13.58
CA ARG A 99 -8.31 -14.38 -13.78
C ARG A 99 -8.49 -15.28 -12.56
N ALA A 100 -7.41 -15.63 -11.88
CA ALA A 100 -7.47 -16.42 -10.66
C ALA A 100 -8.18 -15.66 -9.53
N ALA A 101 -7.85 -14.37 -9.35
CA ALA A 101 -8.46 -13.53 -8.34
C ALA A 101 -9.96 -13.30 -8.56
N ILE A 102 -10.40 -13.02 -9.80
CA ILE A 102 -11.83 -12.73 -10.06
C ILE A 102 -12.68 -14.00 -10.21
N GLY A 103 -12.09 -15.11 -10.64
CA GLY A 103 -12.82 -16.34 -10.97
C GLY A 103 -13.88 -16.11 -12.05
N ASN A 104 -15.13 -16.52 -11.76
CA ASN A 104 -16.27 -16.34 -12.67
C ASN A 104 -17.11 -15.08 -12.35
N ARG A 105 -16.67 -14.25 -11.40
CA ARG A 105 -17.42 -13.07 -10.95
C ARG A 105 -17.42 -12.00 -12.05
N THR A 106 -18.55 -11.31 -12.22
CA THR A 106 -18.65 -10.17 -13.13
C THR A 106 -17.94 -8.95 -12.52
N VAL A 107 -16.88 -8.49 -13.16
CA VAL A 107 -16.14 -7.31 -12.73
C VAL A 107 -16.93 -6.04 -13.05
N LEU A 108 -17.18 -5.25 -12.02
CA LEU A 108 -17.82 -3.95 -12.14
C LEU A 108 -16.83 -2.88 -12.63
N ALA A 109 -15.64 -2.82 -12.03
CA ALA A 109 -14.57 -1.92 -12.43
C ALA A 109 -13.22 -2.39 -11.86
N ILE A 110 -12.13 -1.92 -12.48
CA ILE A 110 -10.77 -2.09 -11.98
C ILE A 110 -10.22 -0.71 -11.60
N LEU A 111 -9.64 -0.60 -10.41
CA LEU A 111 -8.92 0.57 -9.91
C LEU A 111 -7.43 0.26 -9.89
N ILE A 112 -6.60 1.12 -10.46
CA ILE A 112 -5.14 0.89 -10.52
C ILE A 112 -4.40 1.95 -9.69
N THR A 113 -3.62 1.48 -8.73
CA THR A 113 -2.88 2.35 -7.79
C THR A 113 -1.70 3.04 -8.47
N HIS A 114 -0.90 2.32 -9.26
CA HIS A 114 0.28 2.85 -9.97
C HIS A 114 0.80 1.90 -11.07
N GLU A 115 1.74 2.38 -11.88
CA GLU A 115 2.09 1.86 -13.22
C GLU A 115 3.08 0.69 -13.29
N HIS A 116 3.47 0.11 -12.16
CA HIS A 116 4.39 -1.01 -12.17
C HIS A 116 3.72 -2.29 -12.69
N GLY A 117 4.51 -3.14 -13.35
CA GLY A 117 4.04 -4.29 -14.12
C GLY A 117 3.34 -5.36 -13.27
N ASP A 118 3.67 -5.43 -11.99
CA ASP A 118 3.05 -6.26 -10.96
C ASP A 118 1.68 -5.74 -10.48
N HIS A 119 1.31 -4.50 -10.83
CA HIS A 119 0.00 -3.93 -10.54
C HIS A 119 -0.90 -3.86 -11.77
N ILE A 120 -0.32 -3.75 -12.97
CA ILE A 120 -1.05 -3.61 -14.24
C ILE A 120 -0.93 -4.83 -15.17
N GLY A 121 -0.11 -5.81 -14.82
CA GLY A 121 0.23 -6.93 -15.69
C GLY A 121 -0.97 -7.79 -16.07
N GLY A 122 -1.98 -7.87 -15.20
CA GLY A 122 -3.28 -8.49 -15.50
C GLY A 122 -3.99 -7.89 -16.71
N LEU A 123 -3.68 -6.66 -17.09
CA LEU A 123 -4.30 -5.94 -18.21
C LEU A 123 -3.57 -6.14 -19.55
N ALA A 124 -2.40 -6.81 -19.58
CA ALA A 124 -1.51 -6.87 -20.74
C ALA A 124 -2.14 -7.46 -22.02
N SER A 125 -3.26 -8.18 -21.91
CA SER A 125 -4.02 -8.72 -23.06
C SER A 125 -5.21 -7.86 -23.50
N GLY A 126 -5.31 -6.62 -23.01
CA GLY A 126 -6.39 -5.69 -23.33
C GLY A 126 -7.69 -6.03 -22.59
N TRP A 127 -7.79 -5.58 -21.34
CA TRP A 127 -9.05 -5.64 -20.58
C TRP A 127 -10.11 -4.75 -21.23
N GLN A 128 -11.25 -5.33 -21.60
CA GLN A 128 -12.35 -4.62 -22.28
C GLN A 128 -13.72 -4.88 -21.63
N GLN A 129 -13.78 -5.72 -20.60
CA GLN A 129 -15.06 -6.15 -20.02
C GLN A 129 -15.69 -5.08 -19.11
N SER A 130 -14.85 -4.23 -18.53
CA SER A 130 -15.25 -3.28 -17.49
C SER A 130 -14.34 -2.05 -17.57
N PRO A 131 -14.80 -0.89 -17.10
CA PRO A 131 -13.96 0.29 -17.00
C PRO A 131 -12.74 0.03 -16.11
N VAL A 132 -11.60 0.59 -16.53
CA VAL A 132 -10.36 0.65 -15.77
C VAL A 132 -10.10 2.11 -15.43
N TYR A 133 -9.93 2.41 -14.15
CA TYR A 133 -9.66 3.75 -13.63
C TYR A 133 -8.26 3.81 -13.04
N GLY A 134 -7.62 4.99 -13.12
CA GLY A 134 -6.21 5.16 -12.77
C GLY A 134 -5.27 5.04 -13.97
N ILE A 135 -4.08 5.66 -13.85
CA ILE A 135 -3.01 5.70 -14.85
C ILE A 135 -3.47 6.02 -16.28
N GLY A 136 -3.47 7.31 -16.63
CA GLY A 136 -3.77 7.74 -18.00
C GLY A 136 -5.23 7.53 -18.43
N SER A 137 -6.07 6.95 -17.58
CA SER A 137 -7.52 6.86 -17.74
C SER A 137 -8.24 7.93 -16.89
N ALA A 138 -9.57 7.92 -16.96
CA ALA A 138 -10.43 8.82 -16.21
C ALA A 138 -10.37 8.56 -14.69
N GLU A 139 -10.83 9.55 -13.92
CA GLU A 139 -11.15 9.33 -12.51
C GLU A 139 -12.31 8.33 -12.36
N PRO A 140 -12.30 7.49 -11.32
CA PRO A 140 -13.46 6.71 -10.96
C PRO A 140 -14.63 7.64 -10.54
N PRO A 141 -15.88 7.16 -10.64
CA PRO A 141 -17.03 7.87 -10.09
C PRO A 141 -16.90 8.00 -8.57
N ALA A 142 -17.57 9.01 -8.00
CA ALA A 142 -17.60 9.24 -6.54
C ALA A 142 -18.35 8.13 -5.76
N SER A 143 -19.07 7.26 -6.46
CA SER A 143 -19.66 6.05 -5.89
C SER A 143 -19.52 4.89 -6.87
N LEU A 144 -19.15 3.72 -6.35
CA LEU A 144 -18.89 2.52 -7.14
C LEU A 144 -19.34 1.30 -6.34
N GLY A 145 -20.23 0.47 -6.88
CA GLY A 145 -20.67 -0.75 -6.18
C GLY A 145 -21.41 -0.50 -4.86
N GLY A 146 -21.95 0.71 -4.65
CA GLY A 146 -22.54 1.11 -3.37
C GLY A 146 -21.53 1.54 -2.30
N TRP A 147 -20.25 1.69 -2.65
CA TRP A 147 -19.24 2.34 -1.83
C TRP A 147 -19.08 3.80 -2.24
N ASP A 148 -18.97 4.70 -1.27
CA ASP A 148 -18.49 6.06 -1.53
C ASP A 148 -16.99 5.99 -1.80
N LEU A 149 -16.56 6.54 -2.93
CA LEU A 149 -15.18 6.42 -3.42
C LEU A 149 -14.54 7.80 -3.53
N ARG A 150 -13.35 7.93 -2.93
CA ARG A 150 -12.51 9.12 -3.06
C ARG A 150 -11.09 8.74 -3.43
N THR A 151 -10.54 9.41 -4.43
CA THR A 151 -9.13 9.26 -4.80
C THR A 151 -8.28 10.27 -4.07
N VAL A 152 -7.12 9.84 -3.58
CA VAL A 152 -6.08 10.70 -2.98
C VAL A 152 -4.76 10.51 -3.71
N SER A 153 -3.93 11.55 -3.77
CA SER A 153 -2.56 11.39 -4.26
C SER A 153 -1.71 10.70 -3.19
N LEU A 154 -1.03 9.63 -3.58
CA LEU A 154 0.02 8.98 -2.79
C LEU A 154 1.34 8.98 -3.57
N ALA A 155 1.57 10.05 -4.34
CA ALA A 155 2.77 10.21 -5.14
C ALA A 155 4.03 10.11 -4.26
N GLY A 156 5.03 9.40 -4.78
CA GLY A 156 6.31 9.17 -4.10
C GLY A 156 6.99 7.93 -4.65
N HIS A 157 6.36 6.77 -4.52
CA HIS A 157 6.88 5.54 -5.13
C HIS A 157 6.91 5.64 -6.65
N THR A 158 5.79 6.11 -7.22
CA THR A 158 5.74 6.69 -8.55
C THR A 158 5.14 8.10 -8.47
N PRO A 159 5.43 8.99 -9.44
CA PRO A 159 4.83 10.33 -9.47
C PRO A 159 3.30 10.32 -9.60
N ARG A 160 2.73 9.22 -10.10
CA ARG A 160 1.30 9.07 -10.39
C ARG A 160 0.59 8.14 -9.40
N ALA A 161 1.28 7.63 -8.39
CA ALA A 161 0.70 6.73 -7.40
C ALA A 161 -0.49 7.37 -6.67
N ARG A 162 -1.53 6.56 -6.47
CA ARG A 162 -2.83 6.99 -5.94
C ARG A 162 -3.30 6.06 -4.84
N GLY A 163 -4.04 6.63 -3.91
CA GLY A 163 -4.82 5.88 -2.94
C GLY A 163 -6.31 5.94 -3.28
N TYR A 164 -7.01 4.84 -3.03
CA TYR A 164 -8.47 4.77 -3.14
C TYR A 164 -9.08 4.58 -1.76
N ILE A 165 -9.84 5.56 -1.30
CA ILE A 165 -10.60 5.50 -0.06
C ILE A 165 -12.01 5.07 -0.42
N LEU A 166 -12.45 3.92 0.11
CA LEU A 166 -13.81 3.41 -0.06
C LEU A 166 -14.50 3.36 1.30
N GLN A 167 -15.70 3.93 1.39
CA GLN A 167 -16.49 3.95 2.62
C GLN A 167 -17.89 3.39 2.38
N GLN A 168 -18.35 2.53 3.30
CA GLN A 168 -19.70 2.00 3.32
C GLN A 168 -20.11 1.70 4.75
N GLY A 169 -21.13 2.40 5.25
CA GLY A 169 -21.54 2.28 6.65
C GLY A 169 -20.40 2.64 7.60
N ASN A 170 -19.98 1.67 8.44
CA ASN A 170 -18.86 1.84 9.38
C ASN A 170 -17.52 1.39 8.82
N ASP A 171 -17.51 0.76 7.63
CA ASP A 171 -16.31 0.24 7.02
C ASP A 171 -15.62 1.35 6.21
N THR A 172 -14.31 1.46 6.40
CA THR A 172 -13.46 2.40 5.66
C THR A 172 -12.20 1.67 5.23
N LEU A 173 -11.96 1.65 3.92
CA LEU A 173 -10.84 1.00 3.28
C LEU A 173 -9.94 2.06 2.63
N LEU A 174 -8.63 1.91 2.73
CA LEU A 174 -7.66 2.68 1.95
C LEU A 174 -6.72 1.70 1.22
N PHE A 175 -6.83 1.66 -0.10
CA PHE A 175 -5.90 0.95 -0.97
C PHE A 175 -4.70 1.84 -1.26
N THR A 176 -3.48 1.38 -0.96
CA THR A 176 -2.28 2.23 -0.99
C THR A 176 -1.30 1.89 -2.09
N GLY A 177 -1.49 0.75 -2.78
CA GLY A 177 -0.47 0.20 -3.67
C GLY A 177 0.87 0.17 -2.95
N ASP A 178 1.88 0.75 -3.56
CA ASP A 178 3.24 0.72 -3.05
C ASP A 178 3.63 1.97 -2.25
N ALA A 179 2.67 2.82 -1.90
CA ALA A 179 2.98 3.99 -1.08
C ALA A 179 3.21 3.64 0.39
N LEU A 180 2.39 2.74 0.94
CA LEU A 180 2.37 2.35 2.35
C LEU A 180 2.17 0.84 2.47
N PHE A 181 3.05 0.19 3.23
CA PHE A 181 3.00 -1.23 3.57
C PHE A 181 2.87 -1.39 5.08
N ALA A 182 2.53 -2.59 5.55
CA ALA A 182 2.54 -2.87 6.98
C ALA A 182 3.95 -2.68 7.56
N GLY A 183 4.13 -1.62 8.37
CA GLY A 183 5.40 -1.33 9.03
C GLY A 183 6.47 -0.69 8.15
N SER A 184 6.15 -0.28 6.91
CA SER A 184 7.12 0.31 5.99
C SER A 184 6.46 1.20 4.91
N ILE A 185 7.23 1.73 3.98
CA ILE A 185 6.77 2.52 2.83
C ILE A 185 7.46 2.05 1.53
N GLY A 186 6.91 2.43 0.39
CA GLY A 186 7.61 2.29 -0.89
C GLY A 186 8.91 3.08 -0.95
N LYS A 187 9.87 2.61 -1.76
CA LYS A 187 11.03 3.42 -2.12
C LYS A 187 10.55 4.67 -2.84
N THR A 188 11.14 5.82 -2.54
CA THR A 188 10.76 7.14 -3.10
C THR A 188 11.94 7.72 -3.86
N PRO A 189 12.03 7.51 -5.19
CA PRO A 189 13.15 8.01 -5.98
C PRO A 189 13.28 9.53 -5.91
N GLY A 190 14.49 10.05 -6.06
CA GLY A 190 14.73 11.49 -6.22
C GLY A 190 14.58 12.34 -4.95
N GLY A 191 14.56 11.74 -3.76
CA GLY A 191 14.50 12.48 -2.49
C GLY A 191 13.10 12.97 -2.11
N GLU A 192 12.05 12.43 -2.73
CA GLU A 192 10.66 12.82 -2.47
C GLU A 192 10.08 12.26 -1.16
N THR A 193 10.87 11.53 -0.35
CA THR A 193 10.38 10.86 0.86
C THR A 193 9.62 11.79 1.81
N PRO A 194 10.09 13.02 2.14
CA PRO A 194 9.33 13.89 3.02
C PRO A 194 7.94 14.23 2.46
N ALA A 195 7.86 14.55 1.16
CA ALA A 195 6.59 14.87 0.51
C ALA A 195 5.67 13.64 0.41
N ALA A 196 6.23 12.44 0.16
CA ALA A 196 5.47 11.20 0.16
C ALA A 196 4.89 10.89 1.56
N LEU A 197 5.70 11.07 2.61
CA LEU A 197 5.25 10.91 4.00
C LEU A 197 4.16 11.92 4.37
N ASP A 198 4.28 13.18 3.95
CA ASP A 198 3.24 14.19 4.18
C ASP A 198 1.92 13.81 3.53
N ARG A 199 1.95 13.26 2.31
CA ARG A 199 0.75 12.75 1.61
C ARG A 199 0.15 11.55 2.34
N ILE A 200 0.97 10.59 2.76
CA ILE A 200 0.52 9.42 3.54
C ILE A 200 -0.12 9.87 4.85
N ARG A 201 0.55 10.75 5.62
CA ARG A 201 0.03 11.29 6.88
C ARG A 201 -1.28 12.05 6.69
N THR A 202 -1.38 12.86 5.63
CA THR A 202 -2.61 13.59 5.29
C THR A 202 -3.76 12.64 4.97
N ALA A 203 -3.49 11.57 4.21
CA ALA A 203 -4.49 10.56 3.91
C ALA A 203 -4.96 9.84 5.19
N LEU A 204 -4.04 9.39 6.03
CA LEU A 204 -4.34 8.68 7.29
C LEU A 204 -5.07 9.56 8.31
N ALA A 205 -4.73 10.85 8.42
CA ALA A 205 -5.38 11.79 9.33
C ALA A 205 -6.87 12.01 9.04
N ALA A 206 -7.31 11.70 7.82
CA ALA A 206 -8.72 11.78 7.43
C ALA A 206 -9.52 10.49 7.70
N LEU A 207 -8.89 9.45 8.26
CA LEU A 207 -9.46 8.12 8.45
C LEU A 207 -9.59 7.77 9.94
N PRO A 208 -10.59 6.97 10.33
CA PRO A 208 -10.66 6.43 11.69
C PRO A 208 -9.51 5.43 11.93
N GLU A 209 -9.14 5.21 13.20
CA GLU A 209 -8.03 4.31 13.57
C GLU A 209 -8.23 2.86 13.10
N ASN A 210 -9.49 2.44 12.96
CA ASN A 210 -9.85 1.10 12.49
C ASN A 210 -10.01 0.99 10.97
N ALA A 211 -9.77 2.07 10.21
CA ALA A 211 -9.79 1.96 8.75
C ALA A 211 -8.74 0.94 8.28
N VAL A 212 -9.16 0.03 7.41
CA VAL A 212 -8.30 -1.04 6.89
C VAL A 212 -7.43 -0.46 5.78
N ILE A 213 -6.13 -0.69 5.90
CA ILE A 213 -5.14 -0.32 4.90
C ILE A 213 -4.80 -1.57 4.08
N CYS A 214 -4.98 -1.45 2.77
CA CYS A 214 -4.87 -2.52 1.79
C CYS A 214 -3.65 -2.26 0.88
N PRO A 215 -2.45 -2.74 1.25
CA PRO A 215 -1.24 -2.48 0.50
C PRO A 215 -1.11 -3.31 -0.78
N GLY A 216 -0.24 -2.85 -1.67
CA GLY A 216 0.21 -3.56 -2.85
C GLY A 216 0.97 -4.84 -2.53
N HIS A 217 1.71 -4.86 -1.42
CA HIS A 217 2.47 -6.03 -0.95
C HIS A 217 2.29 -6.25 0.55
N GLY A 218 2.48 -7.49 1.00
CA GLY A 218 2.38 -7.87 2.41
C GLY A 218 0.94 -7.89 2.95
N PRO A 219 0.77 -7.99 4.28
CA PRO A 219 -0.53 -8.10 4.93
C PRO A 219 -1.27 -6.75 5.01
N ALA A 220 -2.61 -6.80 5.10
CA ALA A 220 -3.39 -5.63 5.51
C ALA A 220 -3.10 -5.24 6.97
N THR A 221 -3.33 -3.96 7.24
CA THR A 221 -3.12 -3.30 8.53
C THR A 221 -4.27 -2.32 8.79
N THR A 222 -4.18 -1.49 9.84
CA THR A 222 -5.11 -0.40 10.07
C THR A 222 -4.39 0.94 10.22
N THR A 223 -5.12 2.04 10.08
CA THR A 223 -4.58 3.40 10.35
C THR A 223 -3.89 3.45 11.71
N GLY A 224 -4.54 2.96 12.77
CA GLY A 224 -3.97 2.95 14.12
C GLY A 224 -2.76 2.03 14.28
N GLN A 225 -2.74 0.89 13.58
CA GLN A 225 -1.58 0.00 13.57
C GLN A 225 -0.36 0.66 12.90
N GLU A 226 -0.55 1.34 11.76
CA GLU A 226 0.55 2.01 11.06
C GLU A 226 1.06 3.24 11.79
N LEU A 227 0.17 4.08 12.34
CA LEU A 227 0.58 5.23 13.15
C LEU A 227 1.37 4.82 14.42
N LYS A 228 1.19 3.59 14.90
CA LYS A 228 1.89 3.08 16.09
C LYS A 228 3.17 2.31 15.76
N ASN A 229 3.21 1.57 14.67
CA ASN A 229 4.22 0.55 14.41
C ASN A 229 5.07 0.81 13.16
N ASN A 230 4.66 1.70 12.26
CA ASN A 230 5.44 2.03 11.08
C ASN A 230 6.57 3.01 11.45
N PRO A 231 7.86 2.66 11.26
CA PRO A 231 8.97 3.51 11.69
C PRO A 231 8.99 4.87 11.02
N PHE A 232 8.42 5.02 9.82
CA PHE A 232 8.34 6.30 9.12
C PHE A 232 7.17 7.18 9.58
N LEU A 233 6.19 6.60 10.30
CA LEU A 233 4.97 7.28 10.72
C LEU A 233 4.87 7.53 12.23
N ALA A 234 5.43 6.63 13.05
CA ALA A 234 5.39 6.67 14.51
C ALA A 234 6.29 7.72 15.17
#